data_AF-F7AFM4-F1
#
_entry.id   AF-F7AFM4-F1
#
_cell.length_a   1.000
_cell.length_b   1.000
_cell.length_c   1.000
_cell.angle_alpha   90.00
_cell.angle_beta   90.00
_cell.angle_gamma   90.00
#
_symmetry.space_group_name_H-M   'P 1'
#
loop_
_entity.id
_entity.type
_entity.pdbx_description
1 polymer ?
#
loop_
_entity_poly.entity_id
_entity_poly.type
_entity_poly.pdbx_seq_one_letter_code
_entity_poly.pdbx_strand_id
1 'polypeptide(L)'
;MVSKNTRELEKVEVTREAGYLRKPLSPEVSDVEDATPDVAPVKEDVLESEDEFMKRIEKRMRKRREHLQQACERLGLQPNKTDGHILDHLPRPMPWSFVSNKHKLMYCEIPKSGCTNWKKVLMVLNGVLNNTDNIKQGEAHTKSLQMLRMMPNAERKRFYEAATKLLVVRQPFERLVSAYADKVAAKPPANDSVFFQFSSEVAKKYGRRQIDSDTTILNDGTRSTTV
;
A
#
# COMPACT_ATOMS: atom_id res chain seq x y z
N MET A 1 26.15 -57.18 -23.63
CA MET A 1 25.96 -57.21 -22.17
C MET A 1 25.28 -55.91 -21.79
N VAL A 2 23.94 -55.81 -21.70
CA VAL A 2 23.05 -56.34 -20.62
C VAL A 2 23.69 -56.03 -19.26
N SER A 3 23.14 -55.19 -18.36
CA SER A 3 21.74 -55.03 -17.98
C SER A 3 21.43 -53.64 -17.43
N LYS A 4 20.15 -53.28 -17.54
CA LYS A 4 19.45 -52.14 -16.94
C LYS A 4 19.43 -52.25 -15.41
N ASN A 5 19.43 -51.11 -14.70
CA ASN A 5 18.66 -51.04 -13.47
C ASN A 5 17.99 -49.66 -13.31
N THR A 6 16.69 -49.73 -13.07
CA THR A 6 15.68 -48.68 -12.90
C THR A 6 15.21 -48.70 -11.44
N ARG A 7 14.56 -47.60 -11.01
CA ARG A 7 13.80 -47.34 -9.76
C ARG A 7 14.54 -46.42 -8.78
N GLU A 8 13.92 -45.44 -8.12
CA GLU A 8 12.52 -45.00 -8.05
C GLU A 8 12.52 -43.56 -7.50
N LEU A 9 11.57 -42.74 -7.94
CA LEU A 9 11.31 -41.38 -7.45
C LEU A 9 10.48 -41.48 -6.16
N GLU A 10 11.05 -41.13 -5.01
CA GLU A 10 10.28 -40.91 -3.78
C GLU A 10 9.60 -39.53 -3.83
N LYS A 11 8.27 -39.56 -3.75
CA LYS A 11 7.41 -38.39 -3.57
C LYS A 11 7.50 -37.95 -2.11
N VAL A 12 7.90 -36.71 -1.87
CA VAL A 12 7.77 -36.08 -0.55
C VAL A 12 6.36 -35.51 -0.43
N GLU A 13 5.48 -36.23 0.26
CA GLU A 13 4.19 -35.73 0.74
C GLU A 13 4.41 -34.75 1.90
N VAL A 14 3.95 -33.52 1.75
CA VAL A 14 3.89 -32.52 2.84
C VAL A 14 2.54 -32.64 3.52
N THR A 15 2.53 -33.24 4.70
CA THR A 15 1.38 -33.32 5.60
C THR A 15 1.04 -31.94 6.16
N ARG A 16 -0.18 -31.46 5.90
CA ARG A 16 -0.81 -30.30 6.56
C ARG A 16 -1.45 -30.75 7.87
N GLU A 17 -1.01 -30.21 9.00
CA GLU A 17 -1.75 -30.32 10.26
C GLU A 17 -2.83 -29.23 10.40
N ALA A 18 -3.93 -29.64 11.03
CA ALA A 18 -5.12 -28.88 11.44
C ALA A 18 -4.80 -27.78 12.47
N GLY A 19 -5.65 -26.79 12.78
CA GLY A 19 -7.03 -26.51 12.45
C GLY A 19 -7.49 -25.28 13.25
N TYR A 20 -8.49 -24.56 12.72
CA TYR A 20 -9.36 -23.67 13.51
C TYR A 20 -10.69 -23.58 12.74
N LEU A 21 -11.47 -24.67 12.81
CA LEU A 21 -12.85 -24.72 12.32
C LEU A 21 -13.74 -24.00 13.34
N ARG A 22 -14.30 -22.86 12.93
CA ARG A 22 -15.39 -22.21 13.67
C ARG A 22 -16.64 -23.08 13.56
N LYS A 23 -17.19 -23.49 14.70
CA LYS A 23 -18.53 -24.10 14.81
C LYS A 23 -19.59 -23.10 14.33
N PRO A 24 -20.53 -23.48 13.45
CA PRO A 24 -21.78 -22.76 13.30
C PRO A 24 -22.78 -23.19 14.38
N LEU A 25 -23.36 -22.23 15.09
CA LEU A 25 -24.60 -22.40 15.84
C LEU A 25 -25.76 -22.49 14.84
N SER A 26 -26.54 -23.58 14.87
CA SER A 26 -27.90 -23.61 14.33
C SER A 26 -28.90 -23.54 15.48
N PRO A 27 -30.04 -22.86 15.26
CA PRO A 27 -31.32 -23.37 15.72
C PRO A 27 -32.14 -23.85 14.53
N GLU A 28 -32.91 -24.91 14.76
CA GLU A 28 -33.87 -25.53 13.85
C GLU A 28 -34.92 -24.51 13.37
N VAL A 29 -35.24 -24.54 12.07
CA VAL A 29 -36.48 -23.95 11.55
C VAL A 29 -37.09 -24.93 10.54
N SER A 30 -38.28 -25.38 10.90
CA SER A 30 -39.20 -26.20 10.14
C SER A 30 -39.71 -25.53 8.87
N ASP A 31 -39.87 -26.35 7.83
CA ASP A 31 -40.71 -26.23 6.64
C ASP A 31 -41.51 -24.91 6.46
N VAL A 32 -41.10 -24.11 5.46
CA VAL A 32 -41.96 -23.13 4.80
C VAL A 32 -41.84 -23.33 3.29
N GLU A 33 -43.01 -23.45 2.67
CA GLU A 33 -43.28 -23.84 1.30
C GLU A 33 -42.60 -22.97 0.22
N ASP A 34 -42.42 -23.63 -0.92
CA ASP A 34 -41.82 -23.21 -2.17
C ASP A 34 -42.34 -21.84 -2.67
N ALA A 35 -41.48 -20.83 -2.53
CA ALA A 35 -41.57 -19.59 -3.29
C ALA A 35 -40.21 -19.37 -3.96
N THR A 36 -40.11 -19.71 -5.24
CA THR A 36 -38.93 -19.45 -6.06
C THR A 36 -38.56 -17.97 -6.01
N PRO A 37 -37.39 -17.59 -5.46
CA PRO A 37 -36.89 -16.24 -5.62
C PRO A 37 -36.47 -16.07 -7.08
N ASP A 38 -36.88 -14.96 -7.68
CA ASP A 38 -36.38 -14.48 -8.98
C ASP A 38 -34.85 -14.25 -8.87
N VAL A 39 -34.07 -15.31 -9.10
CA VAL A 39 -32.62 -15.26 -9.13
C VAL A 39 -32.26 -14.54 -10.42
N ALA A 40 -32.05 -13.23 -10.32
CA ALA A 40 -31.42 -12.43 -11.36
C ALA A 40 -30.18 -13.19 -11.86
N PRO A 41 -30.01 -13.36 -13.19
CA PRO A 41 -28.93 -14.18 -13.72
C PRO A 41 -27.59 -13.64 -13.23
N VAL A 42 -26.85 -14.51 -12.54
CA VAL A 42 -25.44 -14.30 -12.24
C VAL A 42 -24.76 -13.99 -13.57
N LYS A 43 -24.26 -12.76 -13.73
CA LYS A 43 -23.50 -12.39 -14.92
C LYS A 43 -22.31 -13.34 -14.99
N GLU A 44 -22.34 -14.20 -15.98
CA GLU A 44 -21.21 -15.01 -16.39
C GLU A 44 -20.01 -14.06 -16.57
N ASP A 45 -18.92 -14.31 -15.86
CA ASP A 45 -17.69 -13.52 -15.95
C ASP A 45 -17.11 -13.71 -17.37
N VAL A 46 -17.56 -12.88 -18.30
CA VAL A 46 -16.97 -12.79 -19.63
C VAL A 46 -15.52 -12.36 -19.44
N LEU A 47 -14.59 -13.27 -19.75
CA LEU A 47 -13.16 -13.00 -19.81
C LEU A 47 -12.92 -11.85 -20.80
N GLU A 48 -12.76 -10.64 -20.28
CA GLU A 48 -12.40 -9.45 -21.04
C GLU A 48 -11.08 -9.69 -21.76
N SER A 49 -11.02 -9.45 -23.08
CA SER A 49 -9.78 -9.59 -23.82
C SER A 49 -8.73 -8.59 -23.33
N GLU A 50 -7.45 -8.91 -23.49
CA GLU A 50 -6.36 -8.02 -23.09
C GLU A 50 -6.48 -6.64 -23.76
N ASP A 51 -6.90 -6.60 -25.03
CA ASP A 51 -7.12 -5.37 -25.78
C ASP A 51 -8.23 -4.51 -25.17
N GLU A 52 -9.36 -5.11 -24.83
CA GLU A 52 -10.48 -4.38 -24.21
C GLU A 52 -10.12 -3.89 -22.81
N PHE A 53 -9.41 -4.72 -22.03
CA PHE A 53 -8.85 -4.33 -20.75
C PHE A 53 -7.93 -3.11 -20.90
N MET A 54 -6.97 -3.15 -21.84
CA MET A 54 -6.01 -2.08 -22.06
C MET A 54 -6.69 -0.78 -22.49
N LYS A 55 -7.67 -0.84 -23.42
CA LYS A 55 -8.50 0.33 -23.80
C LYS A 55 -9.23 0.92 -22.60
N ARG A 56 -9.82 0.09 -21.74
CA ARG A 56 -10.54 0.53 -20.54
C ARG A 56 -9.60 1.19 -19.53
N ILE A 57 -8.42 0.62 -19.31
CA ILE A 57 -7.39 1.20 -18.43
C ILE A 57 -6.89 2.52 -18.98
N GLU A 58 -6.60 2.61 -20.28
CA GLU A 58 -6.15 3.84 -20.92
C GLU A 58 -7.18 4.97 -20.75
N LYS A 59 -8.46 4.68 -21.02
CA LYS A 59 -9.56 5.63 -20.81
C LYS A 59 -9.63 6.13 -19.36
N ARG A 60 -9.43 5.24 -18.39
CA ARG A 60 -9.38 5.59 -16.96
C ARG A 60 -8.17 6.46 -16.63
N MET A 61 -6.98 6.12 -17.12
CA MET A 61 -5.75 6.87 -16.84
C MET A 61 -5.75 8.25 -17.51
N ARG A 62 -6.35 8.38 -18.70
CA ARG A 62 -6.58 9.69 -19.35
C ARG A 62 -7.43 10.60 -18.46
N LYS A 63 -8.60 10.14 -18.01
CA LYS A 63 -9.46 10.92 -17.10
C LYS A 63 -8.75 11.35 -15.81
N ARG A 64 -7.92 10.47 -15.24
CA ARG A 64 -7.12 10.79 -14.04
C ARG A 64 -6.09 11.89 -14.30
N ARG A 65 -5.41 11.84 -15.45
CA ARG A 65 -4.45 12.88 -15.86
C ARG A 65 -5.15 14.22 -16.08
N GLU A 66 -6.30 14.22 -16.75
CA GLU A 66 -7.11 15.43 -16.96
C GLU A 66 -7.56 16.05 -15.62
N HIS A 67 -8.06 15.22 -14.71
CA HIS A 67 -8.47 15.69 -13.38
C HIS A 67 -7.30 16.30 -12.59
N LEU A 68 -6.13 15.65 -12.62
CA LEU A 68 -4.92 16.17 -11.97
C LEU A 68 -4.52 17.52 -12.57
N GLN A 69 -4.51 17.63 -13.90
CA GLN A 69 -4.17 18.86 -14.60
C GLN A 69 -5.10 20.01 -14.21
N GLN A 70 -6.42 19.78 -14.25
CA GLN A 70 -7.43 20.78 -13.84
C GLN A 70 -7.27 21.21 -12.38
N ALA A 71 -6.95 20.28 -11.49
CA ALA A 71 -6.69 20.60 -10.09
C ALA A 71 -5.42 21.45 -9.92
N CYS A 72 -4.33 21.09 -10.62
CA CYS A 72 -3.10 21.88 -10.64
C CYS A 72 -3.34 23.31 -11.16
N GLU A 73 -4.12 23.46 -12.22
CA GLU A 73 -4.48 24.77 -12.78
C GLU A 73 -5.27 25.62 -11.78
N ARG A 74 -6.29 25.03 -11.15
CA ARG A 74 -7.11 25.68 -10.13
C ARG A 74 -6.29 26.13 -8.92
N LEU A 75 -5.31 25.33 -8.51
CA LEU A 75 -4.40 25.62 -7.40
C LEU A 75 -3.22 26.51 -7.79
N GLY A 76 -3.11 26.93 -9.06
CA GLY A 76 -2.01 27.77 -9.53
C GLY A 76 -0.65 27.07 -9.63
N LEU A 77 -0.62 25.74 -9.57
CA LEU A 77 0.59 24.90 -9.57
C LEU A 77 1.15 24.64 -10.99
N GLN A 78 0.95 25.57 -11.92
CA GLN A 78 1.34 25.36 -13.30
C GLN A 78 2.87 25.49 -13.49
N PRO A 79 3.48 24.65 -14.33
CA PRO A 79 4.93 24.69 -14.59
C PRO A 79 5.42 26.03 -15.14
N ASN A 80 4.55 26.78 -15.80
CA ASN A 80 4.87 28.04 -16.48
C ASN A 80 4.86 29.24 -15.51
N LYS A 81 4.25 29.07 -14.32
CA LYS A 81 4.15 30.09 -13.26
C LYS A 81 5.13 29.84 -12.12
N THR A 82 5.72 28.65 -12.08
CA THR A 82 6.83 28.30 -11.20
C THR A 82 8.09 28.48 -12.02
N ASP A 83 9.04 29.28 -11.56
CA ASP A 83 10.26 29.60 -12.31
C ASP A 83 10.85 28.34 -12.97
N GLY A 84 11.38 28.46 -14.19
CA GLY A 84 11.98 27.37 -14.97
C GLY A 84 13.11 26.60 -14.27
N HIS A 85 13.44 27.01 -13.05
CA HIS A 85 14.23 26.35 -12.04
C HIS A 85 13.44 25.41 -11.12
N ILE A 86 12.21 24.98 -11.44
CA ILE A 86 11.43 24.10 -10.54
C ILE A 86 12.21 22.84 -10.15
N LEU A 87 13.05 22.29 -11.03
CA LEU A 87 13.94 21.15 -10.74
C LEU A 87 15.21 21.52 -9.92
N ASP A 88 15.61 22.79 -9.93
CA ASP A 88 16.73 23.36 -9.18
C ASP A 88 16.28 23.91 -7.81
N HIS A 89 14.99 24.22 -7.66
CA HIS A 89 14.34 24.83 -6.50
C HIS A 89 13.17 24.00 -5.95
N LEU A 90 13.11 22.70 -6.25
CA LEU A 90 12.08 21.81 -5.71
C LEU A 90 12.01 21.99 -4.18
N PRO A 91 10.82 22.30 -3.62
CA PRO A 91 10.70 22.56 -2.20
C PRO A 91 11.17 21.33 -1.41
N ARG A 92 12.06 21.58 -0.44
CA ARG A 92 12.42 20.57 0.57
C ARG A 92 11.23 20.41 1.53
N PRO A 93 10.85 19.17 1.92
CA PRO A 93 11.49 17.92 1.57
C PRO A 93 11.07 17.44 0.17
N MET A 94 12.08 17.15 -0.65
CA MET A 94 12.01 16.65 -2.01
C MET A 94 10.85 15.67 -2.24
N PRO A 95 10.14 15.69 -3.38
CA PRO A 95 9.41 14.51 -3.80
C PRO A 95 10.41 13.34 -3.90
N TRP A 96 10.07 12.21 -3.28
CA TRP A 96 10.85 10.98 -3.33
C TRP A 96 10.74 10.39 -4.75
N SER A 97 11.48 11.00 -5.68
CA SER A 97 11.50 10.66 -7.10
C SER A 97 12.63 9.67 -7.39
N PHE A 98 12.28 8.41 -7.56
CA PHE A 98 13.20 7.34 -7.95
C PHE A 98 13.24 7.19 -9.46
N VAL A 99 14.41 6.82 -9.98
CA VAL A 99 14.65 6.71 -11.41
C VAL A 99 15.06 5.31 -11.81
N SER A 100 14.65 4.91 -13.01
CA SER A 100 15.20 3.78 -13.74
C SER A 100 15.73 4.29 -15.07
N ASN A 101 17.05 4.37 -15.20
CA ASN A 101 17.70 4.77 -16.46
C ASN A 101 17.42 3.76 -17.57
N LYS A 102 17.47 2.46 -17.24
CA LYS A 102 17.21 1.35 -18.18
C LYS A 102 15.85 1.47 -18.86
N HIS A 103 14.82 1.87 -18.12
CA HIS A 103 13.44 1.94 -18.62
C HIS A 103 12.95 3.37 -18.87
N LYS A 104 13.81 4.38 -18.71
CA LYS A 104 13.46 5.80 -18.77
C LYS A 104 12.21 6.13 -17.93
N LEU A 105 12.17 5.61 -16.71
CA LEU A 105 11.02 5.73 -15.81
C LEU A 105 11.38 6.58 -14.59
N MET A 106 10.50 7.49 -14.21
CA MET A 106 10.58 8.28 -12.97
C MET A 106 9.36 8.00 -12.10
N TYR A 107 9.56 7.39 -10.93
CA TYR A 107 8.50 7.11 -9.96
C TYR A 107 8.50 8.16 -8.85
N CYS A 108 7.41 8.90 -8.71
CA CYS A 108 7.17 9.80 -7.59
C CYS A 108 6.48 9.04 -6.46
N GLU A 109 7.20 8.78 -5.37
CA GLU A 109 6.68 8.09 -4.21
C GLU A 109 5.73 8.99 -3.40
N ILE A 110 4.54 8.47 -3.16
CA ILE A 110 3.59 9.01 -2.20
C ILE A 110 3.50 8.01 -1.02
N PRO A 111 3.83 8.43 0.22
CA PRO A 111 3.76 7.57 1.39
C PRO A 111 2.40 6.89 1.51
N LYS A 112 2.42 5.59 1.88
CA LYS A 112 1.22 4.76 2.11
C LYS A 112 0.32 4.55 0.89
N SER A 113 0.81 4.85 -0.31
CA SER A 113 0.16 4.51 -1.59
C SER A 113 0.78 3.27 -2.26
N GLY A 114 1.19 2.27 -1.47
CA GLY A 114 1.88 1.07 -1.97
C GLY A 114 3.36 1.28 -2.31
N CYS A 115 4.00 2.27 -1.70
CA CYS A 115 5.34 2.70 -2.07
C CYS A 115 6.44 1.65 -1.91
N THR A 116 6.41 0.85 -0.83
CA THR A 116 7.34 -0.28 -0.65
C THR A 116 7.25 -1.25 -1.82
N ASN A 117 6.05 -1.58 -2.29
CA ASN A 117 5.86 -2.50 -3.40
C ASN A 117 6.44 -1.93 -4.71
N TRP A 118 6.15 -0.67 -5.02
CA TRP A 118 6.70 -0.03 -6.21
C TRP A 118 8.22 0.13 -6.19
N LYS A 119 8.82 0.33 -5.02
CA LYS A 119 10.28 0.26 -4.88
C LYS A 119 10.82 -1.12 -5.22
N LYS A 120 10.20 -2.20 -4.73
CA LYS A 120 10.60 -3.56 -5.09
C LYS A 120 10.47 -3.81 -6.60
N VAL A 121 9.38 -3.38 -7.22
CA VAL A 121 9.19 -3.46 -8.69
C VAL A 121 10.30 -2.73 -9.42
N LEU A 122 10.62 -1.48 -9.03
CA LEU A 122 11.71 -0.72 -9.63
C LEU A 122 13.08 -1.41 -9.48
N MET A 123 13.33 -2.02 -8.32
CA MET A 123 14.55 -2.77 -8.07
C MET A 123 14.63 -4.03 -8.96
N VAL A 124 13.54 -4.76 -9.16
CA VAL A 124 13.47 -5.88 -10.12
C VAL A 124 13.71 -5.40 -11.54
N LEU A 125 13.04 -4.32 -11.95
CA LEU A 125 13.21 -3.73 -13.29
C LEU A 125 14.66 -3.29 -13.56
N ASN A 126 15.36 -2.80 -12.54
CA ASN A 126 16.77 -2.41 -12.60
C ASN A 126 17.74 -3.59 -12.47
N GLY A 127 17.25 -4.83 -12.32
CA GLY A 127 18.10 -6.02 -12.15
C GLY A 127 18.78 -6.11 -10.79
N VAL A 128 18.34 -5.32 -9.79
CA VAL A 128 18.85 -5.39 -8.41
C VAL A 128 18.32 -6.64 -7.69
N LEU A 129 17.15 -7.13 -8.12
CA LEU A 129 16.45 -8.25 -7.52
C LEU A 129 15.84 -9.14 -8.62
N ASN A 130 15.65 -10.42 -8.30
CA ASN A 130 15.00 -11.36 -9.21
C ASN A 130 13.46 -11.35 -9.10
N ASN A 131 12.92 -11.05 -7.91
CA ASN A 131 11.47 -10.98 -7.65
C ASN A 131 11.13 -10.00 -6.53
N THR A 132 9.83 -9.81 -6.26
CA THR A 132 9.30 -8.89 -5.24
C THR A 132 9.08 -9.54 -3.86
N ASP A 133 9.17 -10.86 -3.75
CA ASP A 133 8.59 -11.58 -2.62
C ASP A 133 9.52 -11.62 -1.41
N ASN A 134 10.84 -11.67 -1.64
CA ASN A 134 11.83 -11.98 -0.61
C ASN A 134 12.46 -10.76 0.08
N ILE A 135 11.74 -9.64 0.21
CA ILE A 135 12.31 -8.39 0.77
C ILE A 135 11.43 -7.83 1.86
N LYS A 136 12.02 -7.72 3.05
CA LYS A 136 11.40 -7.05 4.19
C LYS A 136 11.19 -5.57 3.90
N GLN A 137 10.14 -4.98 4.46
CA GLN A 137 9.80 -3.58 4.24
C GLN A 137 10.99 -2.64 4.46
N GLY A 138 11.73 -2.80 5.56
CA GLY A 138 12.91 -1.98 5.86
C GLY A 138 14.00 -2.06 4.80
N GLU A 139 14.25 -3.24 4.23
CA GLU A 139 15.29 -3.44 3.21
C GLU A 139 14.98 -2.73 1.89
N ALA A 140 13.69 -2.63 1.52
CA ALA A 140 13.27 -1.87 0.34
C ALA A 140 13.46 -0.34 0.52
N HIS A 141 13.59 0.13 1.76
CA HIS A 141 13.88 1.53 2.07
C HIS A 141 15.38 1.81 2.27
N THR A 142 16.19 0.79 2.55
CA THR A 142 17.65 0.93 2.75
C THR A 142 18.46 0.64 1.48
N LYS A 143 18.01 -0.27 0.62
CA LYS A 143 18.65 -0.52 -0.67
C LYS A 143 18.40 0.69 -1.60
N SER A 144 19.48 1.32 -2.04
CA SER A 144 19.42 2.61 -2.73
C SER A 144 18.98 2.47 -4.18
N LEU A 145 17.71 2.77 -4.46
CA LEU A 145 17.30 3.20 -5.78
C LEU A 145 17.86 4.60 -6.06
N GLN A 146 18.38 4.82 -7.27
CA GLN A 146 18.86 6.14 -7.66
C GLN A 146 17.70 7.14 -7.61
N MET A 147 17.93 8.29 -6.97
CA MET A 147 16.97 9.39 -6.94
C MET A 147 17.32 10.43 -7.99
N LEU A 148 16.31 11.08 -8.56
CA LEU A 148 16.48 12.15 -9.57
C LEU A 148 17.43 13.26 -9.08
N ARG A 149 17.36 13.59 -7.78
CA ARG A 149 18.22 14.62 -7.15
C ARG A 149 19.71 14.27 -7.11
N MET A 150 20.05 12.99 -7.22
CA MET A 150 21.43 12.51 -7.24
C MET A 150 22.06 12.67 -8.64
N MET A 151 21.26 12.96 -9.66
CA MET A 151 21.78 13.25 -11.01
C MET A 151 22.34 14.68 -11.08
N PRO A 152 23.43 14.90 -11.85
CA PRO A 152 23.90 16.23 -12.23
C PRO A 152 22.78 17.06 -12.86
N ASN A 153 22.74 18.37 -12.63
CA ASN A 153 21.62 19.24 -13.07
C ASN A 153 21.37 19.14 -14.59
N ALA A 154 22.43 19.12 -15.41
CA ALA A 154 22.31 19.03 -16.86
C ALA A 154 21.66 17.71 -17.32
N GLU A 155 21.97 16.59 -16.66
CA GLU A 155 21.37 15.29 -16.94
C GLU A 155 19.95 15.20 -16.37
N ARG A 156 19.72 15.75 -15.18
CA ARG A 156 18.43 15.75 -14.48
C ARG A 156 17.31 16.28 -15.35
N LYS A 157 17.52 17.45 -15.98
CA LYS A 157 16.51 18.07 -16.85
C LYS A 157 16.22 17.21 -18.08
N ARG A 158 17.28 16.74 -18.76
CA ARG A 158 17.16 15.86 -19.94
C ARG A 158 16.41 14.57 -19.60
N PHE A 159 16.74 13.94 -18.48
CA PHE A 159 16.05 12.76 -18.00
C PHE A 159 14.60 13.06 -17.66
N TYR A 160 14.33 14.13 -16.90
CA TYR A 160 12.96 14.51 -16.52
C TYR A 160 12.07 14.74 -17.74
N GLU A 161 12.57 15.41 -18.78
CA GLU A 161 11.82 15.64 -20.02
C GLU A 161 11.54 14.33 -20.76
N ALA A 162 12.56 13.47 -20.90
CA ALA A 162 12.45 12.21 -21.65
C ALA A 162 11.73 11.07 -20.91
N ALA A 163 11.69 11.10 -19.57
CA ALA A 163 11.20 9.98 -18.78
C ALA A 163 9.67 9.89 -18.76
N THR A 164 9.18 8.65 -18.76
CA THR A 164 7.80 8.34 -18.36
C THR A 164 7.65 8.59 -16.86
N LYS A 165 6.66 9.39 -16.48
CA LYS A 165 6.44 9.82 -15.09
C LYS A 165 5.31 8.99 -14.49
N LEU A 166 5.62 8.23 -13.45
CA LEU A 166 4.68 7.36 -12.75
C LEU A 166 4.34 7.95 -11.38
N LEU A 167 3.05 8.12 -11.15
CA LEU A 167 2.48 8.50 -9.86
C LEU A 167 1.44 7.47 -9.46
N VAL A 168 1.56 6.94 -8.25
CA VAL A 168 0.62 5.96 -7.70
C VAL A 168 -0.03 6.59 -6.48
N VAL A 169 -1.36 6.66 -6.52
CA VAL A 169 -2.18 7.31 -5.50
C VAL A 169 -3.17 6.33 -4.89
N ARG A 170 -3.57 6.62 -3.66
CA ARG A 170 -4.61 5.91 -2.91
C ARG A 170 -5.68 6.91 -2.47
N GLN A 171 -6.88 6.40 -2.18
CA GLN A 171 -7.95 7.19 -1.59
C GLN A 171 -7.42 7.93 -0.33
N PRO A 172 -7.63 9.25 -0.19
CA PRO A 172 -6.98 10.05 0.86
C PRO A 172 -7.23 9.57 2.30
N PHE A 173 -8.45 9.16 2.63
CA PHE A 173 -8.83 8.66 3.96
C PHE A 173 -8.24 7.28 4.23
N GLU A 174 -8.25 6.37 3.26
CA GLU A 174 -7.56 5.08 3.43
C GLU A 174 -6.05 5.26 3.65
N ARG A 175 -5.45 6.21 2.92
CA ARG A 175 -4.03 6.55 3.09
C ARG A 175 -3.77 7.08 4.50
N LEU A 176 -4.65 7.95 5.01
CA LEU A 176 -4.56 8.51 6.36
C LEU A 176 -4.71 7.42 7.43
N VAL A 177 -5.72 6.56 7.31
CA VAL A 177 -5.93 5.43 8.24
C VAL A 177 -4.74 4.48 8.22
N SER A 178 -4.20 4.17 7.04
CA SER A 178 -3.00 3.34 6.91
C SER A 178 -1.78 3.98 7.58
N ALA A 179 -1.60 5.31 7.46
CA ALA A 179 -0.53 6.03 8.14
C ALA A 179 -0.71 6.01 9.66
N TYR A 180 -1.93 6.25 10.14
CA TYR A 180 -2.25 6.22 11.56
C TYR A 180 -1.98 4.84 12.17
N ALA A 181 -2.47 3.76 11.53
CA ALA A 181 -2.27 2.40 12.02
C ALA A 181 -0.77 2.05 12.12
N ASP A 182 0.00 2.37 11.08
CA ASP A 182 1.44 2.05 10.98
C ASP A 182 2.31 2.91 11.92
N LYS A 183 2.03 4.20 12.05
CA LYS A 183 2.93 5.17 12.70
C LYS A 183 2.45 5.70 14.05
N VAL A 184 1.18 5.52 14.38
CA VAL A 184 0.58 6.04 15.62
C VAL A 184 0.03 4.92 16.48
N ALA A 185 -0.89 4.12 15.96
CA ALA A 185 -1.58 3.09 16.73
C ALA A 185 -0.67 1.92 17.13
N ALA A 186 0.25 1.51 16.26
CA ALA A 186 1.15 0.39 16.49
C ALA A 186 2.20 0.62 17.60
N LYS A 187 2.20 1.80 18.27
CA LYS A 187 3.19 2.21 19.28
C LYS A 187 4.61 1.88 18.82
N PRO A 188 5.18 2.67 17.89
CA PRO A 188 6.48 2.38 17.33
C PRO A 188 7.50 2.17 18.45
N PRO A 189 8.45 1.22 18.30
CA PRO A 189 9.48 0.99 19.31
C PRO A 189 10.16 2.32 19.66
N ALA A 190 10.51 2.50 20.93
CA ALA A 190 11.01 3.77 21.49
C ALA A 190 12.20 4.40 20.72
N ASN A 191 12.86 3.61 19.88
CA ASN A 191 14.01 4.01 19.06
C ASN A 191 13.62 4.69 17.72
N ASP A 192 12.33 4.84 17.38
CA ASP A 192 11.87 5.56 16.17
C ASP A 192 11.56 7.03 16.51
N SER A 193 12.60 7.88 16.51
CA SER A 193 12.63 9.13 17.29
C SER A 193 11.62 10.22 16.90
N VAL A 194 11.02 10.17 15.70
CA VAL A 194 10.03 11.18 15.25
C VAL A 194 8.61 10.67 15.33
N PHE A 195 8.35 9.44 14.85
CA PHE A 195 7.01 8.87 14.88
C PHE A 195 6.59 8.53 16.31
N PHE A 196 7.54 8.14 17.17
CA PHE A 196 7.27 7.96 18.59
C PHE A 196 6.82 9.28 19.26
N GLN A 197 7.54 10.38 19.04
CA GLN A 197 7.16 11.70 19.55
C GLN A 197 5.77 12.12 19.04
N PHE A 198 5.56 12.03 17.73
CA PHE A 198 4.26 12.37 17.13
C PHE A 198 3.12 11.51 17.67
N SER A 199 3.32 10.19 17.75
CA SER A 199 2.30 9.28 18.27
C SER A 199 1.97 9.53 19.73
N SER A 200 2.97 9.90 20.54
CA SER A 200 2.80 10.26 21.95
C SER A 200 1.97 11.53 22.09
N GLU A 201 2.22 12.56 21.30
CA GLU A 201 1.42 13.80 21.33
C GLU A 201 -0.03 13.57 20.88
N VAL A 202 -0.24 12.75 19.84
CA VAL A 202 -1.58 12.34 19.41
C VAL A 202 -2.30 11.58 20.53
N ALA A 203 -1.62 10.65 21.20
CA ALA A 203 -2.18 9.89 22.32
C ALA A 203 -2.49 10.77 23.53
N LYS A 204 -1.65 11.75 23.88
CA LYS A 204 -1.91 12.71 24.97
C LYS A 204 -3.15 13.56 24.71
N LYS A 205 -3.34 14.01 23.47
CA LYS A 205 -4.42 14.93 23.11
C LYS A 205 -5.76 14.22 22.86
N TYR A 206 -5.72 13.05 22.23
CA TYR A 206 -6.91 12.35 21.73
C TYR A 206 -7.08 10.93 22.26
N GLY A 207 -6.08 10.39 22.95
CA GLY A 207 -6.22 9.11 23.64
C GLY A 207 -7.34 9.24 24.66
N ARG A 208 -8.22 8.23 24.73
CA ARG A 208 -9.17 8.15 25.83
C ARG A 208 -8.33 8.18 27.12
N ARG A 209 -8.51 9.22 27.93
CA ARG A 209 -8.34 9.05 29.37
C ARG A 209 -9.19 7.81 29.67
N GLN A 210 -8.62 6.80 30.34
CA GLN A 210 -9.51 5.98 31.13
C GLN A 210 -10.30 7.01 31.93
N ILE A 211 -11.61 7.11 31.65
CA ILE A 211 -12.53 7.51 32.70
C ILE A 211 -12.16 6.48 33.75
N ASP A 212 -11.48 6.93 34.81
CA ASP A 212 -11.26 6.14 36.00
C ASP A 212 -12.54 5.34 36.16
N SER A 213 -12.43 4.01 36.14
CA SER A 213 -13.55 3.16 36.54
C SER A 213 -14.12 3.82 37.78
N ASP A 214 -15.29 4.45 37.64
CA ASP A 214 -15.89 5.24 38.70
C ASP A 214 -15.87 4.31 39.89
N THR A 215 -15.04 4.64 40.88
CA THR A 215 -15.09 3.97 42.14
C THR A 215 -16.39 4.45 42.74
N THR A 216 -17.50 3.80 42.38
CA THR A 216 -18.74 3.96 43.10
C THR A 216 -18.49 3.36 44.47
N ILE A 217 -18.11 4.22 45.42
CA ILE A 217 -18.19 3.88 46.83
C ILE A 217 -19.66 3.60 47.07
N LEU A 218 -20.00 2.33 47.29
CA LEU A 218 -21.33 1.98 47.78
C LEU A 218 -21.44 2.56 49.19
N ASN A 219 -22.66 2.92 49.60
CA ASN A 219 -22.93 3.55 50.91
C ASN A 219 -22.52 2.69 52.14
N ASP A 220 -22.01 1.48 51.92
CA ASP A 220 -21.46 0.57 52.94
C ASP A 220 -19.92 0.63 53.07
N GLY A 221 -19.23 1.45 52.26
CA GLY A 221 -17.78 1.63 52.31
C GLY A 221 -16.96 0.57 51.57
N THR A 222 -17.58 -0.34 50.81
CA THR A 222 -16.82 -1.31 49.99
C THR A 222 -16.53 -0.81 48.58
N ARG A 223 -15.34 -1.18 48.07
CA ARG A 223 -14.81 -0.76 46.77
C ARG A 223 -15.03 -1.90 45.76
N SER A 224 -15.89 -1.70 44.77
CA SER A 224 -16.11 -2.66 43.68
C SER A 224 -15.38 -2.21 42.41
N THR A 225 -14.64 -3.10 41.78
CA THR A 225 -14.03 -2.90 40.45
C THR A 225 -14.77 -3.79 39.47
N THR A 226 -15.64 -3.21 38.64
CA THR A 226 -16.28 -3.95 37.55
C THR A 226 -15.27 -4.06 36.40
N VAL A 227 -14.93 -5.30 36.04
CA VAL A 227 -14.08 -5.64 34.87
C VAL A 227 -14.88 -5.47 33.58
#